data_AF-A0A258JW59-F1
#
_entry.id   AF-A0A258JW59-F1
#
_cell.length_a   1.000
_cell.length_b   1.000
_cell.length_c   1.000
_cell.angle_alpha   90.00
_cell.angle_beta   90.00
_cell.angle_gamma   90.00
#
_symmetry.space_group_name_H-M   'P 1'
#
loop_
_entity.id
_entity.type
_entity.pdbx_description
1 polymer ?
#
loop_
_entity_poly.entity_id
_entity_poly.type
_entity_poly.pdbx_seq_one_letter_code
_entity_poly.pdbx_strand_id
1 'polypeptide(L)'
;AKVYSIERQNELFKQTSALLPKLGIRPKHLTFGDGYKGLPTYGPFDSIIVTAGAPIIPKPLMAQLKIGGRLVIPLGDEIQIMTLLIRKNETQFEKHELGEFRFVPLLEDKN
;
A
#
# COMPACT_ATOMS: atom_id res chain seq x y z
N ALA A 1 9.73 13.24 4.12
CA ALA A 1 8.48 12.91 3.39
C ALA A 1 7.32 12.77 4.37
N LYS A 2 6.07 12.97 3.94
CA LYS A 2 4.89 12.67 4.76
C LYS A 2 4.46 11.23 4.51
N VAL A 3 4.47 10.38 5.53
CA VAL A 3 4.14 8.96 5.42
C VAL A 3 2.78 8.69 6.05
N TYR A 4 1.95 7.95 5.34
CA TYR A 4 0.67 7.42 5.79
C TYR A 4 0.77 5.89 5.72
N SER A 5 0.33 5.19 6.75
CA SER A 5 0.40 3.72 6.79
C SER A 5 -0.88 3.15 7.36
N ILE A 6 -1.33 2.04 6.78
CA ILE A 6 -2.53 1.30 7.14
C ILE A 6 -2.09 -0.08 7.60
N GLU A 7 -2.59 -0.52 8.74
CA GLU A 7 -2.41 -1.87 9.26
C GLU A 7 -3.77 -2.46 9.61
N ARG A 8 -4.05 -3.69 9.17
CA ARG A 8 -5.33 -4.39 9.40
C ARG A 8 -5.33 -5.24 10.66
N GLN A 9 -4.15 -5.56 11.20
CA GLN A 9 -3.96 -6.36 12.40
C GLN A 9 -3.89 -5.44 13.61
N ASN A 10 -4.89 -5.51 14.50
CA ASN A 10 -5.02 -4.58 15.63
C ASN A 10 -3.80 -4.62 16.57
N GLU A 11 -3.29 -5.82 16.84
CA GLU A 11 -2.12 -6.01 17.70
C GLU A 11 -0.87 -5.35 17.10
N LEU A 12 -0.59 -5.56 15.81
CA LEU A 12 0.53 -4.94 15.12
C LEU A 12 0.39 -3.42 15.07
N PHE A 13 -0.83 -2.92 14.80
CA PHE A 13 -1.12 -1.49 14.81
C PHE A 13 -0.82 -0.86 16.18
N LYS A 14 -1.27 -1.48 17.28
CA LYS A 14 -1.03 -1.00 18.64
C LYS A 14 0.47 -1.02 18.99
N GLN A 15 1.15 -2.13 18.70
CA GLN A 15 2.58 -2.27 18.94
C GLN A 15 3.39 -1.21 18.15
N THR A 16 3.09 -1.04 16.88
CA THR A 16 3.76 -0.07 16.00
C THR A 16 3.50 1.37 16.43
N SER A 17 2.26 1.69 16.80
CA SER A 17 1.88 3.02 17.27
C SER A 17 2.62 3.42 18.55
N ALA A 18 2.92 2.46 19.42
CA ALA A 18 3.72 2.68 20.62
C ALA A 18 5.23 2.69 20.34
N LEU A 19 5.70 1.93 19.34
CA LEU A 19 7.12 1.78 19.01
C LEU A 19 7.69 2.99 18.26
N LEU A 20 7.03 3.44 17.19
CA LEU A 20 7.60 4.45 16.29
C LEU A 20 7.99 5.76 17.02
N PRO A 21 7.16 6.32 17.94
CA PRO A 21 7.54 7.52 18.68
C PRO A 21 8.80 7.34 19.53
N LYS A 22 9.01 6.14 20.10
CA LYS A 22 10.22 5.82 20.90
C LYS A 22 11.49 5.81 20.06
N LEU A 23 11.35 5.49 18.77
CA LEU A 23 12.44 5.53 17.79
C LEU A 23 12.62 6.93 17.16
N GLY A 24 11.86 7.93 17.59
CA GLY A 24 11.87 9.27 16.98
C GLY A 24 11.19 9.33 15.61
N ILE A 25 10.50 8.27 15.18
CA ILE A 25 9.83 8.17 13.88
C ILE A 25 8.36 8.61 14.04
N ARG A 26 7.94 9.57 13.23
CA ARG A 26 6.59 10.16 13.32
C ARG A 26 5.90 10.18 11.95
N PRO A 27 5.21 9.10 11.56
CA PRO A 27 4.35 9.12 10.37
C PRO A 27 3.28 10.20 10.51
N LYS A 28 2.82 10.74 9.38
CA LYS A 28 1.76 11.77 9.38
C LYS A 28 0.44 11.18 9.84
N HIS A 29 0.18 9.91 9.52
CA HIS A 29 -0.99 9.17 9.97
C HIS A 29 -0.70 7.67 10.01
N LEU A 30 -1.08 7.01 11.10
CA LEU A 30 -1.19 5.55 11.19
C LEU A 30 -2.67 5.22 11.34
N THR A 31 -3.15 4.28 10.53
CA THR A 31 -4.55 3.89 10.52
C THR A 31 -4.69 2.40 10.77
N PHE A 32 -5.59 2.05 11.68
CA PHE A 32 -6.09 0.69 11.81
C PHE A 32 -7.25 0.47 10.82
N GLY A 33 -6.98 -0.22 9.71
CA GLY A 33 -7.88 -0.23 8.56
C GLY A 33 -7.55 -1.28 7.50
N ASP A 34 -8.42 -1.32 6.48
CA ASP A 34 -8.30 -2.21 5.34
C ASP A 34 -7.46 -1.57 4.22
N GLY A 35 -6.34 -2.21 3.89
CA GLY A 35 -5.40 -1.74 2.88
C GLY A 35 -5.98 -1.70 1.46
N TYR A 36 -6.98 -2.53 1.12
CA TYR A 36 -7.61 -2.51 -0.21
C TYR A 36 -8.30 -1.18 -0.51
N LYS A 37 -8.80 -0.51 0.54
CA LYS A 37 -9.54 0.76 0.44
C LYS A 37 -8.61 1.97 0.34
N GLY A 38 -7.33 1.82 0.70
CA GLY A 38 -6.40 2.94 0.80
C GLY A 38 -6.87 3.98 1.82
N LEU A 39 -6.55 5.25 1.55
CA LEU A 39 -6.84 6.40 2.39
C LEU A 39 -7.40 7.56 1.55
N PRO A 40 -8.66 7.46 1.07
CA PRO A 40 -9.24 8.40 0.11
C PRO A 40 -9.27 9.86 0.61
N THR A 41 -9.44 10.08 1.92
CA THR A 41 -9.44 11.43 2.53
C THR A 41 -8.07 12.11 2.49
N TYR A 42 -6.98 11.34 2.32
CA TYR A 42 -5.61 11.86 2.33
C TYR A 42 -4.93 11.83 0.96
N GLY A 43 -5.48 11.05 0.02
CA GLY A 43 -5.02 11.04 -1.36
C GLY A 43 -5.28 12.36 -2.09
N PRO A 44 -4.73 12.53 -3.31
CA PRO A 44 -3.90 11.55 -4.01
C PRO A 44 -2.44 11.53 -3.54
N PHE A 45 -1.79 10.37 -3.65
CA PHE A 45 -0.42 10.11 -3.21
C PHE A 45 0.58 10.14 -4.37
N ASP A 46 1.79 10.60 -4.08
CA ASP A 46 2.93 10.53 -5.02
C ASP A 46 3.41 9.07 -5.20
N SER A 47 3.40 8.30 -4.11
CA SER A 47 3.80 6.90 -4.11
C SER A 47 2.92 6.09 -3.16
N ILE A 48 2.60 4.86 -3.55
CA ILE A 48 1.94 3.84 -2.72
C ILE A 48 2.82 2.58 -2.75
N ILE A 49 3.05 2.00 -1.58
CA ILE A 49 3.73 0.70 -1.44
C ILE A 49 2.80 -0.25 -0.69
N VAL A 50 2.64 -1.45 -1.23
CA VAL A 50 1.87 -2.53 -0.61
C VAL A 50 2.84 -3.63 -0.22
N THR A 51 2.86 -3.97 1.06
CA THR A 51 3.78 -4.98 1.64
C THR A 51 3.06 -6.29 1.95
N ALA A 52 2.08 -6.65 1.13
CA ALA A 52 1.30 -7.88 1.18
C ALA A 52 0.85 -8.26 -0.24
N GLY A 53 0.83 -9.55 -0.55
CA GLY A 53 0.47 -10.10 -1.87
C GLY A 53 -1.01 -9.92 -2.18
N ALA A 54 -1.34 -9.29 -3.30
CA ALA A 54 -2.72 -9.13 -3.75
C ALA A 54 -2.96 -9.97 -5.02
N PRO A 55 -4.12 -10.61 -5.18
CA PRO A 55 -4.42 -11.38 -6.40
C PRO A 55 -4.54 -10.47 -7.63
N ILE A 56 -5.02 -9.24 -7.43
CA ILE A 56 -5.15 -8.21 -8.46
C ILE A 56 -4.81 -6.84 -7.87
N ILE A 57 -4.52 -5.87 -8.74
CA ILE A 57 -4.25 -4.49 -8.33
C ILE A 57 -5.55 -3.85 -7.82
N PRO A 58 -5.60 -3.35 -6.56
CA PRO A 58 -6.78 -2.71 -6.03
C PRO A 58 -7.08 -1.38 -6.73
N LYS A 59 -8.26 -1.27 -7.36
CA LYS A 59 -8.73 -0.03 -8.03
C LYS A 59 -8.70 1.21 -7.12
N PRO A 60 -9.06 1.14 -5.82
CA PRO A 60 -8.98 2.30 -4.94
C PRO A 60 -7.56 2.86 -4.83
N LEU A 61 -6.53 2.01 -4.80
CA LEU A 61 -5.13 2.45 -4.76
C LEU A 61 -4.71 3.12 -6.06
N MET A 62 -5.14 2.60 -7.21
CA MET A 62 -4.90 3.25 -8.51
C MET A 62 -5.55 4.63 -8.60
N ALA A 63 -6.79 4.76 -8.12
CA ALA A 63 -7.53 6.02 -8.13
C ALA A 63 -6.90 7.08 -7.22
N GLN A 64 -6.30 6.64 -6.10
CA GLN A 64 -5.62 7.51 -5.13
C GLN A 64 -4.18 7.85 -5.52
N LEU A 65 -3.70 7.45 -6.69
CA LEU A 65 -2.36 7.78 -7.16
C LEU A 65 -2.38 9.06 -8.01
N LYS A 66 -1.44 10.00 -7.79
CA LYS A 66 -1.31 11.17 -8.67
C LYS A 66 -0.91 10.75 -10.09
N ILE A 67 -1.20 11.58 -11.09
CA ILE A 67 -0.54 11.45 -12.41
C ILE A 67 0.97 11.61 -12.20
N GLY A 68 1.75 10.71 -12.78
CA GLY A 68 3.20 10.55 -12.54
C GLY A 68 3.55 9.76 -11.27
N GLY A 69 2.57 9.47 -10.42
CA GLY A 69 2.76 8.71 -9.19
C GLY A 69 3.01 7.22 -9.43
N ARG A 70 3.55 6.55 -8.41
CA ARG A 70 4.00 5.15 -8.50
C ARG A 70 3.34 4.24 -7.46
N LEU A 71 2.85 3.08 -7.89
CA LEU A 71 2.34 2.03 -7.01
C LEU A 71 3.25 0.79 -7.13
N VAL A 72 3.80 0.33 -6.02
CA VAL A 72 4.56 -0.93 -5.94
C VAL A 72 3.74 -1.94 -5.16
N ILE A 73 3.44 -3.08 -5.78
CA ILE A 73 2.58 -4.13 -5.21
C ILE A 73 3.01 -5.53 -5.70
N PRO A 74 3.16 -6.52 -4.81
CA PRO A 74 3.32 -7.92 -5.22
C PRO A 74 1.97 -8.51 -5.67
N LEU A 75 1.94 -9.08 -6.88
CA LEU A 75 0.73 -9.65 -7.47
C LEU A 75 0.83 -11.17 -7.66
N GLY A 76 -0.17 -11.91 -7.17
CA GLY A 76 -0.24 -13.37 -7.24
C GLY A 76 -0.58 -13.99 -5.89
N ASP A 77 -0.61 -15.33 -5.86
CA ASP A 77 -0.99 -16.10 -4.66
C ASP A 77 0.25 -16.63 -3.93
N GLU A 78 0.77 -17.80 -4.31
CA GLU A 78 1.93 -18.44 -3.64
C GLU A 78 3.28 -17.83 -4.03
N ILE A 79 3.49 -17.59 -5.32
CA ILE A 79 4.62 -16.86 -5.88
C ILE A 79 4.04 -15.62 -6.54
N GLN A 80 4.51 -14.44 -6.13
CA GLN A 80 3.99 -13.17 -6.62
C GLN A 80 5.02 -12.49 -7.51
N ILE A 81 4.57 -11.77 -8.51
CA ILE A 81 5.41 -10.87 -9.31
C ILE A 81 5.35 -9.47 -8.70
N MET A 82 6.49 -8.95 -8.27
CA MET A 82 6.58 -7.56 -7.83
C MET A 82 6.28 -6.65 -9.02
N THR A 83 5.24 -5.84 -8.91
CA THR A 83 4.74 -5.00 -9.99
C THR A 83 4.87 -3.54 -9.62
N LEU A 84 5.50 -2.76 -10.50
CA LEU A 84 5.49 -1.31 -10.47
C LEU A 84 4.47 -0.78 -11.48
N LEU A 85 3.53 0.02 -11.00
CA LEU A 85 2.63 0.81 -11.83
C LEU A 85 3.00 2.29 -11.78
N ILE A 86 3.01 2.94 -12.94
CA ILE A 86 3.19 4.39 -13.08
C ILE A 86 1.95 4.97 -13.73
N ARG A 87 1.24 5.88 -13.05
CA ARG A 87 0.06 6.55 -13.63
C ARG A 87 0.49 7.55 -14.69
N LYS A 88 0.10 7.35 -15.95
CA LYS A 88 0.48 8.23 -17.06
C LYS A 88 -0.48 9.39 -17.26
N ASN A 89 -1.77 9.13 -17.09
CA ASN A 89 -2.84 10.13 -17.17
C ASN A 89 -4.05 9.65 -16.34
N GLU A 90 -5.24 10.19 -16.60
CA GLU A 90 -6.44 9.85 -15.85
C GLU A 90 -6.83 8.37 -15.96
N THR A 91 -6.59 7.74 -17.12
CA THR A 91 -7.08 6.38 -17.45
C THR A 91 -5.96 5.37 -17.74
N GLN A 92 -4.76 5.83 -18.07
CA GLN A 92 -3.65 4.99 -18.49
C GLN A 92 -2.60 4.80 -17.40
N PHE A 93 -2.13 3.57 -17.27
CA PHE A 93 -1.05 3.17 -16.39
C PHE A 93 -0.01 2.38 -17.18
N GLU A 94 1.26 2.64 -16.91
CA GLU A 94 2.37 1.79 -17.37
C GLU A 94 2.67 0.75 -16.28
N LYS A 95 2.89 -0.51 -16.69
CA LYS A 95 3.19 -1.63 -15.80
C LYS A 95 4.59 -2.17 -16.08
N HIS A 96 5.37 -2.38 -15.03
CA HIS A 96 6.66 -3.07 -15.06
C HIS A 96 6.66 -4.22 -14.06
N GLU A 97 7.26 -5.34 -14.46
CA GLU A 97 7.46 -6.52 -13.60
C GLU A 97 8.91 -6.54 -13.12
N LEU A 98 9.10 -6.81 -11.84
CA LEU A 98 10.38 -6.66 -11.12
C LEU A 98 10.86 -7.99 -10.51
N GLY A 99 10.35 -9.12 -11.01
CA GLY A 99 10.73 -10.47 -10.58
C GLY A 99 9.80 -11.09 -9.53
N GLU A 100 10.17 -12.29 -9.09
CA GLU A 100 9.39 -13.14 -8.18
C GLU A 100 9.66 -12.83 -6.70
N PHE A 101 8.61 -12.80 -5.89
CA PHE A 101 8.61 -12.52 -4.46
C PHE A 101 7.59 -13.40 -3.71
N ARG A 102 7.71 -13.44 -2.38
CA ARG A 102 6.75 -14.11 -1.48
C ARG A 102 6.42 -13.21 -0.30
N PHE A 103 5.21 -12.70 -0.28
CA PHE A 103 4.60 -11.93 0.80
C PHE A 103 3.39 -12.67 1.36
N VAL A 104 3.03 -12.34 2.60
CA VAL A 104 1.73 -12.73 3.19
C VAL A 104 0.58 -12.13 2.38
N PRO A 105 -0.62 -12.76 2.34
CA PRO A 105 -1.73 -12.25 1.56
C PRO A 105 -2.23 -10.91 2.11
N LEU A 106 -2.61 -10.02 1.20
CA LEU A 106 -3.40 -8.83 1.50
C LEU A 106 -4.84 -9.29 1.71
N LEU A 107 -5.32 -9.16 2.95
CA LEU A 107 -6.64 -9.60 3.35
C LEU A 107 -7.59 -8.40 3.50
N GLU A 108 -8.85 -8.62 3.15
CA GLU A 108 -9.91 -7.65 3.37
C GLU A 108 -10.22 -7.50 4.87
N ASP A 109 -10.82 -6.35 5.18
CA ASP A 109 -11.23 -5.96 6.52
C ASP A 109 -10.11 -5.99 7.56
N LYS A 110 -10.46 -5.56 8.78
CA LYS A 110 -9.54 -5.45 9.92
C LYS A 110 -10.07 -6.30 11.06
N ASN A 111 -9.18 -6.80 11.93
CA ASN A 111 -9.53 -7.76 12.98
C ASN A 111 -9.60 -7.19 14.41
#